data_AF-A0A7K1K1N7-F1
#
_entry.id   AF-A0A7K1K1N7-F1
#
_cell.length_a   1.000
_cell.length_b   1.000
_cell.length_c   1.000
_cell.angle_alpha   90.00
_cell.angle_beta   90.00
_cell.angle_gamma   90.00
#
_symmetry.space_group_name_H-M   'P 1'
#
loop_
_entity.id
_entity.type
_entity.pdbx_description
1 polymer ?
#
loop_
_entity_poly.entity_id
_entity_poly.type
_entity_poly.pdbx_seq_one_letter_code
_entity_poly.pdbx_strand_id
1 'polypeptide(L)'
;MSGWVFSTPGGLTCWDAMIAEIGVSCSGALPGARPDMNTVSVALTGNGTIRRDDPHPGGVNEYPLLPTGSKIAPGNGVVCAVLADDALACRAKKPDSWPKDTPDPPDRHYGEHGFVVQPSGSWTY
;
A
#
# COMPACT_ATOMS: atom_id res chain seq x y z
N MET A 1 -15.55 -8.96 -3.03
CA MET A 1 -14.52 -7.90 -3.08
C MET A 1 -13.42 -8.38 -4.01
N SER A 2 -13.06 -7.60 -5.04
CA SER A 2 -11.94 -7.89 -5.95
C SER A 2 -10.70 -7.12 -5.51
N GLY A 3 -9.62 -7.82 -5.17
CA GLY A 3 -8.38 -7.24 -4.70
C GLY A 3 -7.38 -8.32 -4.36
N TRP A 4 -6.14 -7.92 -4.10
CA TRP A 4 -5.10 -8.80 -3.60
C TRP A 4 -4.90 -8.57 -2.11
N VAL A 5 -4.61 -9.64 -1.38
CA VAL A 5 -4.28 -9.58 0.04
C VAL A 5 -2.95 -10.28 0.26
N PHE A 6 -2.09 -9.72 1.08
CA PHE A 6 -0.81 -10.33 1.43
C PHE A 6 -0.33 -9.87 2.81
N SER A 7 0.46 -10.71 3.47
CA SER A 7 1.21 -10.34 4.67
C SER A 7 2.69 -10.15 4.35
N THR A 8 3.40 -9.37 5.17
CA THR A 8 4.87 -9.24 5.11
C THR A 8 5.51 -9.95 6.30
N PRO A 9 6.80 -10.33 6.23
CA PRO A 9 7.50 -10.92 7.37
C PRO A 9 7.52 -9.99 8.61
N GLY A 10 7.48 -8.68 8.39
CA GLY A 10 7.41 -7.65 9.43
C GLY A 10 6.03 -7.47 10.07
N GLY A 11 5.06 -8.33 9.70
CA GLY A 11 3.75 -8.38 10.32
C GLY A 11 2.73 -7.37 9.78
N LEU A 12 3.00 -6.73 8.63
CA LEU A 12 1.98 -5.93 7.96
C LEU A 12 0.99 -6.84 7.24
N THR A 13 -0.30 -6.53 7.34
CA THR A 13 -1.36 -7.12 6.52
C THR A 13 -1.85 -6.09 5.53
N CYS A 14 -1.69 -6.37 4.24
CA CYS A 14 -1.99 -5.44 3.15
C CYS A 14 -3.17 -5.92 2.31
N TRP A 15 -4.01 -4.98 1.92
CA TRP A 15 -5.06 -5.17 0.94
C TRP A 15 -4.86 -4.15 -0.19
N ASP A 16 -4.69 -4.67 -1.41
CA ASP A 16 -4.58 -3.89 -2.64
C ASP A 16 -5.88 -4.03 -3.44
N ALA A 17 -6.66 -2.94 -3.47
CA ALA A 17 -7.91 -2.88 -4.19
C ALA A 17 -7.65 -2.75 -5.68
N MET A 18 -8.38 -3.51 -6.51
CA MET A 18 -8.26 -3.39 -7.97
C MET A 18 -8.83 -2.07 -8.55
N ILE A 19 -9.26 -1.16 -7.67
CA ILE A 19 -9.73 0.18 -7.96
C ILE A 19 -8.57 1.14 -7.66
N ALA A 20 -8.03 1.79 -8.70
CA ALA A 20 -6.81 2.60 -8.63
C ALA A 20 -6.88 3.72 -7.59
N GLU A 21 -8.09 4.19 -7.29
CA GLU A 21 -8.33 5.31 -6.39
C GLU A 21 -8.50 4.88 -4.93
N ILE A 22 -8.61 3.58 -4.68
CA ILE A 22 -8.47 2.98 -3.34
C ILE A 22 -7.02 2.57 -3.12
N GLY A 23 -6.38 1.96 -4.13
CA GLY A 23 -4.99 1.53 -4.08
C GLY A 23 -4.74 0.48 -3.00
N VAL A 24 -3.63 0.63 -2.27
CA VAL A 24 -3.22 -0.32 -1.22
C VAL A 24 -3.31 0.30 0.16
N SER A 25 -3.75 -0.49 1.13
CA SER A 25 -3.73 -0.18 2.55
C SER A 25 -3.08 -1.33 3.31
N CYS A 26 -2.11 -1.01 4.15
CA CYS A 26 -1.37 -1.95 4.99
C CYS A 26 -1.55 -1.58 6.46
N SER A 27 -1.94 -2.54 7.27
CA SER A 27 -2.13 -2.37 8.71
C SER A 27 -1.14 -3.21 9.51
N GLY A 28 -0.63 -2.67 10.60
CA GLY A 28 0.33 -3.31 11.50
C GLY A 28 1.19 -2.27 12.23
N ALA A 29 2.33 -2.70 12.77
CA ALA A 29 3.26 -1.78 13.40
C ALA A 29 3.92 -0.88 12.35
N LEU A 30 3.95 0.44 12.61
CA LEU A 30 4.56 1.44 11.73
C LEU A 30 5.71 2.12 12.48
N PRO A 31 6.96 1.62 12.37
CA PRO A 31 8.11 2.23 13.01
C PRO A 31 8.23 3.72 12.66
N GLY A 32 8.60 4.56 13.62
CA GLY A 32 8.73 6.01 13.44
C GLY A 32 7.40 6.79 13.31
N ALA A 33 6.25 6.12 13.20
CA ALA A 33 4.95 6.79 13.31
C ALA A 33 4.59 7.05 14.79
N ARG A 34 3.55 7.86 15.03
CA ARG A 34 2.99 8.02 16.38
C ARG A 34 2.47 6.66 16.89
N PRO A 35 2.54 6.37 18.21
CA PRO A 35 2.21 5.05 18.74
C PRO A 35 0.80 4.53 18.45
N ASP A 36 -0.15 5.42 18.18
CA ASP A 36 -1.54 5.10 17.88
C ASP A 36 -1.83 4.91 16.37
N MET A 37 -0.84 5.16 15.51
CA MET A 37 -0.94 4.98 14.06
C MET A 37 -0.60 3.55 13.69
N ASN A 38 -1.47 2.90 12.92
CA ASN A 38 -1.36 1.48 12.61
C ASN A 38 -1.66 1.16 11.14
N THR A 39 -1.97 2.16 10.31
CA THR A 39 -2.30 1.95 8.91
C THR A 39 -1.57 2.95 8.03
N VAL A 40 -0.97 2.44 6.95
CA VAL A 40 -0.40 3.24 5.86
C VAL A 40 -1.08 2.86 4.55
N SER A 41 -1.41 3.84 3.73
CA SER A 41 -2.06 3.61 2.43
C SER A 41 -1.51 4.52 1.36
N VAL A 42 -1.68 4.12 0.10
CA VAL A 42 -1.42 4.96 -1.07
C VAL A 42 -2.34 4.57 -2.22
N ALA A 43 -2.77 5.56 -3.01
CA ALA A 43 -3.57 5.37 -4.19
C ALA A 43 -3.02 6.17 -5.37
N LEU A 44 -3.47 5.87 -6.59
CA LEU A 44 -3.03 6.59 -7.77
C LEU A 44 -3.44 8.07 -7.76
N THR A 45 -4.56 8.36 -7.10
CA THR A 45 -5.17 9.70 -7.02
C THR A 45 -4.99 10.36 -5.66
N GLY A 46 -4.19 9.78 -4.76
CA GLY A 46 -4.06 10.25 -3.39
C GLY A 46 -2.69 9.96 -2.81
N ASN A 47 -2.10 10.99 -2.20
CA ASN A 47 -0.83 10.90 -1.49
C ASN A 47 -0.83 9.74 -0.50
N GLY A 48 0.36 9.21 -0.21
CA GLY A 48 0.48 8.24 0.87
C GLY A 48 0.04 8.84 2.20
N THR A 49 -0.76 8.10 2.98
CA THR A 49 -1.24 8.55 4.29
C THR A 49 -0.89 7.55 5.38
N ILE A 50 -0.53 8.08 6.57
CA ILE A 50 -0.39 7.31 7.80
C ILE A 50 -1.52 7.73 8.74
N ARG A 51 -2.30 6.76 9.21
CA ARG A 51 -3.49 7.01 10.03
C ARG A 51 -3.70 5.95 11.10
N ARG A 52 -4.61 6.27 12.00
CA ARG A 52 -5.18 5.34 12.97
C ARG A 52 -6.48 4.80 12.39
N ASP A 53 -6.59 3.48 12.32
CA ASP A 53 -7.83 2.76 12.06
C ASP A 53 -8.12 1.80 13.20
N ASP A 54 -9.40 1.48 13.41
CA ASP A 54 -9.75 0.39 14.29
C ASP A 54 -9.22 -0.93 13.70
N PRO A 55 -8.72 -1.86 14.53
CA PRO A 55 -8.29 -3.17 14.07
C PRO A 55 -9.42 -3.81 13.25
N HIS A 56 -9.13 -4.18 12.01
CA HIS A 56 -10.14 -4.77 11.15
C HIS A 56 -10.62 -6.09 11.80
N PRO A 57 -11.94 -6.27 12.07
CA PRO A 57 -12.45 -7.43 12.80
C PRO A 57 -12.32 -8.75 12.03
N GLY A 58 -11.88 -8.71 10.77
CA GLY A 58 -11.35 -9.86 10.05
C GLY A 58 -9.96 -10.21 10.58
N GLY A 59 -9.90 -10.68 11.81
CA GLY A 59 -8.66 -11.09 12.46
C GLY A 59 -7.91 -12.07 11.58
N VAL A 60 -6.61 -11.84 11.39
CA VAL A 60 -5.59 -12.79 10.88
C VAL A 60 -6.15 -13.94 10.02
N ASN A 61 -7.02 -13.65 9.05
CA ASN A 61 -7.15 -14.58 7.95
C ASN A 61 -5.76 -14.54 7.35
N GLU A 62 -5.02 -15.64 7.41
CA GLU A 62 -3.61 -15.72 7.03
C GLU A 62 -3.46 -15.19 5.60
N TYR A 63 -3.24 -13.88 5.47
CA TYR A 63 -2.98 -13.28 4.19
C TYR A 63 -1.70 -13.96 3.68
N PRO A 64 -1.68 -14.46 2.43
CA PRO A 64 -0.52 -15.14 1.90
C PRO A 64 0.74 -14.34 2.17
N LEU A 65 1.74 -14.98 2.75
CA LEU A 65 3.02 -14.32 3.02
C LEU A 65 3.68 -13.98 1.69
N LEU A 66 3.99 -12.70 1.49
CA LEU A 66 4.84 -12.22 0.42
C LEU A 66 6.28 -12.17 0.97
N PRO A 67 7.17 -13.11 0.59
CA PRO A 67 8.49 -13.21 1.22
C PRO A 67 9.41 -12.08 0.75
N THR A 68 10.47 -11.84 1.53
CA THR A 68 11.54 -10.90 1.19
C THR A 68 12.08 -11.11 -0.22
N GLY A 69 12.30 -10.01 -0.93
CA GLY A 69 12.70 -9.99 -2.35
C GLY A 69 11.54 -10.14 -3.33
N SER A 70 10.30 -10.33 -2.86
CA SER A 70 9.13 -10.43 -3.72
C SER A 70 8.46 -9.07 -3.96
N LYS A 71 7.73 -8.99 -5.07
CA LYS A 71 6.87 -7.84 -5.39
C LYS A 71 5.48 -8.30 -5.83
N ILE A 72 4.48 -7.45 -5.59
CA ILE A 72 3.14 -7.58 -6.13
C ILE A 72 2.84 -6.38 -7.02
N ALA A 73 2.28 -6.64 -8.20
CA ALA A 73 1.97 -5.64 -9.22
C ALA A 73 0.70 -6.07 -9.97
N PRO A 74 -0.49 -5.86 -9.39
CA PRO A 74 -1.72 -6.45 -9.91
C PRO A 74 -2.31 -5.72 -11.12
N GLY A 75 -1.68 -4.62 -11.56
CA GLY A 75 -2.04 -3.91 -12.79
C GLY A 75 -2.96 -2.70 -12.58
N ASN A 76 -3.31 -2.35 -11.34
CA ASN A 76 -4.04 -1.12 -10.97
C ASN A 76 -3.13 0.12 -10.83
N GLY A 77 -1.82 -0.03 -11.04
CA GLY A 77 -0.84 1.06 -10.92
C GLY A 77 -0.15 1.12 -9.56
N VAL A 78 -0.59 0.29 -8.61
CA VAL A 78 0.13 0.07 -7.36
C VAL A 78 1.12 -1.08 -7.55
N VAL A 79 2.33 -0.88 -7.03
CA VAL A 79 3.36 -1.90 -6.93
C VAL A 79 3.91 -1.86 -5.51
N CYS A 80 3.90 -3.01 -4.84
CA CYS A 80 4.52 -3.18 -3.52
C CYS A 80 5.66 -4.18 -3.59
N ALA A 81 6.75 -3.92 -2.87
CA ALA A 81 7.92 -4.78 -2.78
C ALA A 81 8.36 -4.95 -1.33
N VAL A 82 8.56 -6.21 -0.92
CA VAL A 82 9.13 -6.57 0.39
C VAL A 82 10.64 -6.52 0.25
N LEU A 83 11.25 -5.43 0.71
CA LEU A 83 12.66 -5.12 0.51
C LEU A 83 13.56 -5.93 1.47
N ALA A 84 13.07 -6.16 2.68
CA ALA A 84 13.69 -6.93 3.76
C ALA A 84 12.58 -7.49 4.66
N ASP A 85 12.95 -8.34 5.63
CA ASP A 85 11.98 -8.94 6.54
C ASP A 85 11.15 -7.89 7.29
N ASP A 86 11.73 -6.71 7.56
CA ASP A 86 11.10 -5.59 8.26
C ASP A 86 10.86 -4.36 7.37
N ALA A 87 10.93 -4.52 6.04
CA ALA A 87 10.82 -3.40 5.10
C ALA A 87 9.85 -3.66 3.94
N LEU A 88 8.88 -2.75 3.78
CA LEU A 88 7.92 -2.72 2.68
C LEU A 88 7.95 -1.34 2.01
N ALA A 89 8.00 -1.32 0.69
CA ALA A 89 7.76 -0.11 -0.09
C ALA A 89 6.60 -0.33 -1.06
N CYS A 90 5.67 0.63 -1.11
CA CYS A 90 4.60 0.65 -2.10
C CYS A 90 4.63 1.97 -2.86
N ARG A 91 4.40 1.88 -4.17
CA ARG A 91 4.33 3.02 -5.08
C ARG A 91 3.08 2.91 -5.92
N ALA A 92 2.32 4.00 -5.99
CA ALA A 92 1.26 4.19 -6.95
C ALA A 92 1.75 5.11 -8.06
N LYS A 93 1.57 4.68 -9.31
CA LYS A 93 1.81 5.50 -10.50
C LYS A 93 0.88 5.03 -11.61
N LYS A 94 0.65 5.89 -12.61
CA LYS A 94 -0.19 5.52 -13.75
C LYS A 94 0.39 4.25 -14.40
N PRO A 95 -0.41 3.18 -14.59
CA PRO A 95 0.08 1.96 -15.23
C PRO A 95 0.58 2.25 -16.64
N ASP A 96 1.67 1.59 -17.05
CA ASP A 96 2.18 1.70 -18.42
C ASP A 96 1.19 1.10 -19.45
N SER A 97 0.24 0.27 -18.99
CA SER A 97 -0.85 -0.28 -19.79
C SER A 97 -1.96 0.74 -20.10
N TRP A 98 -2.01 1.88 -19.40
CA TRP A 98 -3.02 2.90 -19.62
C TRP A 98 -2.60 3.87 -20.73
N PRO A 99 -3.54 4.35 -21.56
CA PRO A 99 -3.27 5.44 -22.51
C PRO A 99 -2.66 6.67 -21.82
N LYS A 100 -1.65 7.30 -22.44
CA LYS A 100 -0.98 8.47 -21.86
C LYS A 100 -1.96 9.63 -21.59
N ASP A 101 -2.99 9.74 -22.43
CA ASP A 101 -4.06 10.73 -22.40
C ASP A 101 -5.29 10.30 -21.58
N THR A 102 -5.25 9.18 -20.84
CA THR A 102 -6.33 8.85 -19.89
C THR A 102 -6.59 10.05 -18.98
N PRO A 103 -7.81 10.62 -19.01
CA PRO A 103 -8.12 11.82 -18.26
C PRO A 103 -8.15 11.52 -16.77
N ASP A 104 -7.75 12.51 -15.99
CA ASP A 104 -7.93 12.51 -14.54
C ASP A 104 -9.44 12.42 -14.19
N PRO A 105 -9.80 11.81 -13.06
CA PRO A 105 -11.16 11.90 -12.55
C PRO A 105 -11.52 13.35 -12.18
N PRO A 106 -12.81 13.74 -12.17
CA PRO A 106 -13.22 15.15 -12.06
C PRO A 106 -12.67 15.92 -10.86
N ASP A 107 -12.48 15.25 -9.73
CA ASP A 107 -12.14 15.88 -8.44
C ASP A 107 -10.71 15.55 -7.94
N ARG A 108 -9.90 14.87 -8.74
CA ARG A 108 -8.59 14.34 -8.31
C ARG A 108 -7.66 14.10 -9.50
N HIS A 109 -6.36 14.25 -9.29
CA HIS A 109 -5.35 14.05 -10.34
C HIS A 109 -4.59 12.75 -10.14
N TYR A 110 -4.24 12.05 -11.22
CA TYR A 110 -3.30 10.94 -11.15
C TYR A 110 -1.88 11.47 -10.89
N GLY A 111 -1.20 10.88 -9.91
CA GLY A 111 0.16 11.25 -9.53
C GLY A 111 1.08 10.06 -9.34
N GLU A 112 2.33 10.37 -8.98
CA GLU A 112 3.24 9.39 -8.39
C GLU A 112 3.28 9.61 -6.89
N HIS A 113 2.88 8.57 -6.16
CA HIS A 113 2.79 8.59 -4.70
C HIS A 113 3.37 7.31 -4.14
N GLY A 114 3.75 7.31 -2.87
CA GLY A 114 4.17 6.08 -2.23
C GLY A 114 4.35 6.17 -0.74
N PHE A 115 4.75 5.05 -0.20
CA PHE A 115 5.21 4.96 1.18
C PHE A 115 6.33 3.94 1.30
N VAL A 116 7.09 4.09 2.39
CA VAL A 116 8.03 3.10 2.88
C VAL A 116 7.75 2.87 4.35
N VAL A 117 7.77 1.61 4.77
CA VAL A 117 7.79 1.17 6.16
C VAL A 117 9.09 0.40 6.35
N GLN A 118 9.93 0.84 7.28
CA GLN A 118 11.20 0.19 7.61
C GLN A 118 11.63 0.57 9.04
N PRO A 119 12.64 -0.09 9.65
CA PRO A 119 13.01 0.13 11.05
C PRO A 119 13.40 1.57 11.40
N SER A 120 14.03 2.29 10.47
CA SER A 120 14.43 3.68 10.68
C SER A 120 13.26 4.68 10.59
N GLY A 121 12.08 4.22 10.16
CA GLY A 121 10.87 5.02 10.13
C GLY A 121 9.95 4.66 8.97
N SER A 122 8.72 5.18 9.07
CA SER A 122 7.69 5.08 8.04
C SER A 122 7.43 6.48 7.50
N TRP A 123 7.39 6.63 6.18
CA TRP A 123 7.11 7.91 5.53
C TRP A 123 6.35 7.73 4.22
N THR A 124 5.79 8.84 3.74
CA THR A 124 5.00 8.90 2.50
C THR A 124 5.51 10.03 1.60
N TYR A 125 5.17 9.96 0.31
CA TYR A 125 5.45 10.99 -0.70
C TYR A 125 4.33 11.06 -1.73
#